data_AF-A0A350CGU5-F1
#
_entry.id   AF-A0A350CGU5-F1
#
_cell.length_a   1.000
_cell.length_b   1.000
_cell.length_c   1.000
_cell.angle_alpha   90.00
_cell.angle_beta   90.00
_cell.angle_gamma   90.00
#
_symmetry.space_group_name_H-M   'P 1'
#
loop_
_entity.id
_entity.type
_entity.pdbx_description
1 polymer ?
#
loop_
_entity_poly.entity_id
_entity_poly.type
_entity_poly.pdbx_seq_one_letter_code
_entity_poly.pdbx_strand_id
1 'polypeptide(L)'
;MSSFLNQRQTSLRLLTAATAALFACCLQAVTADTQAQDQGAASASDGPVAGPPAAVPPIPATPSGRLVGAASCAAASCHGGGRRIEGLHFSASLVWAGRDPHANAWDVLNTPRSKTMLELLGAGQASAPQSAVQDARCLNCHATVEQPLTGTVPVNFLHHDGVGCEACHGAARDWIGPHVTSDWKSLPATAKAALGYVELGSSLTERARRCAECHVGGVGRDVNHDLIAAGHPRLDYEFSTFHTNYPRHWQPRADTPDKTDLEQSPTFTLDAWQAGRFAAAEACLKLLEDRTTAGRPWPELAEYSCFSCHHNLENRSWYQQRRSNGRPGWETWNLTPLRNSQNTELLPLTSSIETLAGQMNQPAPDRLLVSRSARTSLTALQPLLTENHQWTTSAVDALCLEQIRGARRTTTDGTTLAAASWDEMAQLYL
;
A
#
# COMPACT_ATOMS: atom_id res chain seq x y z
N MET A 1 54.58 -24.51 16.98
CA MET A 1 53.29 -23.95 17.46
C MET A 1 53.45 -23.16 18.77
N SER A 2 54.49 -22.30 18.92
CA SER A 2 54.66 -21.49 20.16
C SER A 2 55.24 -20.10 19.92
N SER A 3 54.96 -19.44 18.78
CA SER A 3 55.43 -18.06 18.50
C SER A 3 54.36 -17.09 18.01
N PHE A 4 53.08 -17.48 18.01
CA PHE A 4 51.97 -16.65 17.49
C PHE A 4 50.97 -16.16 18.57
N LEU A 5 51.23 -16.43 19.85
CA LEU A 5 50.31 -16.08 20.96
C LEU A 5 50.74 -14.85 21.78
N ASN A 6 51.96 -14.32 21.58
CA ASN A 6 52.48 -13.22 22.41
C ASN A 6 52.27 -11.81 21.85
N GLN A 7 51.68 -11.68 20.66
CA GLN A 7 51.50 -10.38 19.98
C GLN A 7 50.08 -9.79 20.12
N ARG A 8 49.15 -10.50 20.78
CA ARG A 8 47.76 -10.05 21.00
C ARG A 8 47.49 -9.41 22.37
N GLN A 9 48.43 -9.45 23.31
CA GLN A 9 48.23 -8.89 24.66
C GLN A 9 48.80 -7.48 24.88
N THR A 10 49.65 -6.97 23.98
CA THR A 10 50.22 -5.62 24.06
C THR A 10 49.35 -4.53 23.41
N SER A 11 48.50 -4.88 22.44
CA SER A 11 47.62 -3.92 21.75
C SER A 11 46.37 -3.53 22.56
N LEU A 12 45.98 -4.31 23.58
CA LEU A 12 44.77 -4.07 24.37
C LEU A 12 44.98 -3.07 25.52
N ARG A 13 46.24 -2.77 25.91
CA ARG A 13 46.56 -1.83 27.00
C ARG A 13 46.81 -0.38 26.54
N LEU A 14 46.89 -0.15 25.23
CA LEU A 14 47.06 1.20 24.65
C LEU A 14 45.75 1.85 24.18
N LEU A 15 44.66 1.08 24.03
CA LEU A 15 43.34 1.63 23.67
C LEU A 15 42.49 2.09 24.86
N THR A 16 42.84 1.72 26.10
CA THR A 16 42.09 2.14 27.30
C THR A 16 42.55 3.48 27.88
N ALA A 17 43.71 4.01 27.47
CA ALA A 17 44.20 5.32 27.89
C ALA A 17 43.71 6.48 26.99
N ALA A 18 43.40 6.20 25.72
CA ALA A 18 42.94 7.22 24.77
C ALA A 18 41.44 7.56 24.91
N THR A 19 40.64 6.65 25.45
CA THR A 19 39.18 6.85 25.65
C THR A 19 38.84 7.65 26.91
N ALA A 20 39.73 7.71 27.91
CA ALA A 20 39.52 8.50 29.13
C ALA A 20 39.84 10.00 28.94
N ALA A 21 40.72 10.37 28.00
CA ALA A 21 41.11 11.77 27.77
C ALA A 21 40.10 12.56 26.92
N LEU A 22 39.34 11.88 26.03
CA LEU A 22 38.33 12.52 25.17
C LEU A 22 37.00 12.79 25.90
N PHE A 23 36.68 12.03 26.96
CA PHE A 23 35.46 12.24 27.76
C PHE A 23 35.57 13.43 28.75
N ALA A 24 36.78 13.80 29.16
CA ALA A 24 37.01 14.91 30.09
C ALA A 24 36.94 16.31 29.44
N CYS A 25 37.20 16.43 28.13
CA CYS A 25 37.11 17.72 27.43
C CYS A 25 35.67 18.10 27.04
N CYS A 26 34.76 17.15 26.88
CA CYS A 26 33.36 17.44 26.50
C CYS A 26 32.48 17.89 27.70
N LEU A 27 32.88 17.60 28.94
CA LEU A 27 32.11 18.03 30.12
C LEU A 27 32.38 19.49 30.55
N GLN A 28 33.47 20.11 30.09
CA GLN A 28 33.80 21.52 30.44
C GLN A 28 33.22 22.55 29.46
N ALA A 29 32.72 22.13 28.30
CA ALA A 29 32.08 23.02 27.32
C ALA A 29 30.56 23.18 27.52
N VAL A 30 29.91 22.28 28.29
CA VAL A 30 28.45 22.28 28.50
C VAL A 30 28.03 23.09 29.72
N THR A 31 28.93 23.40 30.65
CA THR A 31 28.62 24.15 31.89
C THR A 31 28.81 25.67 31.79
N ALA A 32 29.32 26.18 30.67
CA ALA A 32 29.55 27.62 30.46
C ALA A 32 28.38 28.35 29.78
N ASP A 33 27.48 27.63 29.11
CA ASP A 33 26.37 28.23 28.34
C ASP A 33 25.02 28.23 29.10
N THR A 34 24.96 27.53 30.24
CA THR A 34 23.73 27.44 31.08
C THR A 34 23.72 28.43 32.24
N GLN A 35 24.68 29.36 32.31
CA GLN A 35 24.85 30.29 33.43
C GLN A 35 24.72 31.78 33.02
N ALA A 36 24.14 32.05 31.85
CA ALA A 36 23.93 33.40 31.31
C ALA A 36 22.45 33.80 31.11
N GLN A 37 21.48 33.03 31.62
CA GLN A 37 20.04 33.35 31.43
C GLN A 37 19.18 33.42 32.70
N ASP A 38 19.79 33.56 33.88
CA ASP A 38 19.01 33.66 35.13
C ASP A 38 19.47 34.82 36.03
N GLN A 39 19.37 36.05 35.51
CA GLN A 39 19.28 37.27 36.33
C GLN A 39 18.46 38.32 35.57
N GLY A 40 17.29 38.70 36.10
CA GLY A 40 16.55 39.86 35.60
C GLY A 40 15.06 39.89 35.91
N ALA A 41 14.70 39.84 37.20
CA ALA A 41 13.35 40.20 37.62
C ALA A 41 13.18 41.74 37.66
N ALA A 42 12.08 42.18 37.04
CA ALA A 42 11.29 43.38 37.33
C ALA A 42 11.92 44.78 37.15
N SER A 43 11.50 45.45 36.08
CA SER A 43 11.13 46.87 36.12
C SER A 43 9.99 47.12 35.14
N ALA A 44 8.84 47.56 35.67
CA ALA A 44 7.68 47.96 34.90
C ALA A 44 7.96 49.24 34.11
N SER A 45 7.65 49.22 32.81
CA SER A 45 7.48 50.41 32.00
C SER A 45 6.36 50.15 31.00
N ASP A 46 5.28 50.94 31.11
CA ASP A 46 4.13 50.97 30.20
C ASP A 46 4.58 51.23 28.76
N GLY A 47 4.59 50.17 27.94
CA GLY A 47 4.70 50.23 26.49
C GLY A 47 3.35 49.94 25.84
N PRO A 48 3.07 50.48 24.64
CA PRO A 48 1.76 50.36 24.02
C PRO A 48 1.43 48.89 23.73
N VAL A 49 0.23 48.48 24.15
CA VAL A 49 -0.33 47.14 23.93
C VAL A 49 -0.20 46.76 22.46
N ALA A 50 0.60 45.73 22.17
CA ALA A 50 0.70 45.16 20.84
C ALA A 50 -0.70 44.70 20.40
N GLY A 51 -1.17 45.24 19.27
CA GLY A 51 -2.43 44.86 18.67
C GLY A 51 -2.49 43.36 18.35
N PRO A 52 -3.69 42.79 18.21
CA PRO A 52 -3.86 41.37 17.91
C PRO A 52 -3.04 40.99 16.67
N PRO A 53 -2.47 39.77 16.63
CA PRO A 53 -1.62 39.33 15.53
C PRO A 53 -2.32 39.53 14.19
N ALA A 54 -1.51 39.96 13.21
CA ALA A 54 -1.92 40.28 11.85
C ALA A 54 -2.87 39.23 11.28
N ALA A 55 -3.89 39.74 10.56
CA ALA A 55 -4.94 38.98 9.92
C ALA A 55 -4.43 37.68 9.29
N VAL A 56 -5.11 36.58 9.62
CA VAL A 56 -4.98 35.28 8.93
C VAL A 56 -5.00 35.57 7.42
N PRO A 57 -4.00 35.11 6.66
CA PRO A 57 -3.99 35.30 5.21
C PRO A 57 -5.31 34.78 4.63
N PRO A 58 -5.91 35.47 3.65
CA PRO A 58 -7.19 35.06 3.11
C PRO A 58 -7.10 33.61 2.61
N ILE A 59 -8.00 32.77 3.11
CA ILE A 59 -8.19 31.41 2.60
C ILE A 59 -8.42 31.56 1.10
N PRO A 60 -7.65 30.86 0.24
CA PRO A 60 -7.86 30.92 -1.20
C PRO A 60 -9.34 30.72 -1.53
N ALA A 61 -9.87 31.57 -2.40
CA ALA A 61 -11.22 31.43 -2.92
C ALA A 61 -11.32 30.07 -3.63
N THR A 62 -11.96 29.12 -2.96
CA THR A 62 -12.19 27.73 -3.37
C THR A 62 -10.90 26.92 -3.64
N PRO A 63 -10.48 26.05 -2.70
CA PRO A 63 -9.48 25.03 -3.02
C PRO A 63 -9.93 24.26 -4.27
N SER A 64 -9.08 24.16 -5.28
CA SER A 64 -9.40 23.38 -6.49
C SER A 64 -9.63 21.90 -6.19
N GLY A 65 -9.14 21.41 -5.05
CA GLY A 65 -9.39 20.05 -4.55
C GLY A 65 -10.58 19.95 -3.59
N ARG A 66 -11.08 18.72 -3.46
CA ARG A 66 -12.14 18.30 -2.52
C ARG A 66 -11.57 17.72 -1.22
N LEU A 67 -10.24 17.68 -1.08
CA LEU A 67 -9.58 17.27 0.15
C LEU A 67 -9.65 18.35 1.22
N VAL A 68 -9.88 17.96 2.47
CA VAL A 68 -9.94 18.86 3.63
C VAL A 68 -8.94 18.48 4.74
N GLY A 69 -8.23 17.37 4.59
CA GLY A 69 -7.18 16.90 5.49
C GLY A 69 -7.71 16.09 6.67
N ALA A 70 -6.87 15.22 7.23
CA ALA A 70 -7.25 14.30 8.31
C ALA A 70 -7.65 15.04 9.60
N ALA A 71 -7.09 16.23 9.83
CA ALA A 71 -7.43 17.09 10.95
C ALA A 71 -8.94 17.45 11.00
N SER A 72 -9.59 17.55 9.84
CA SER A 72 -11.03 17.83 9.75
C SER A 72 -11.91 16.73 10.37
N CYS A 73 -11.41 15.50 10.41
CA CYS A 73 -12.07 14.35 11.05
C CYS A 73 -11.75 14.24 12.55
N ALA A 74 -10.62 14.81 12.97
CA ALA A 74 -9.98 14.56 14.27
C ALA A 74 -10.51 15.41 15.43
N ALA A 75 -11.55 16.22 15.24
CA ALA A 75 -12.15 16.98 16.34
C ALA A 75 -12.61 16.06 17.47
N ALA A 76 -12.53 16.54 18.71
CA ALA A 76 -12.91 15.75 19.88
C ALA A 76 -14.36 15.28 19.78
N SER A 77 -15.31 16.10 19.33
CA SER A 77 -16.71 15.68 19.12
C SER A 77 -16.88 14.65 17.99
N CYS A 78 -15.91 14.54 17.08
CA CYS A 78 -15.93 13.67 15.91
C CYS A 78 -15.10 12.39 16.16
N HIS A 79 -14.14 12.07 15.28
CA HIS A 79 -13.38 10.83 15.31
C HIS A 79 -12.07 10.90 16.13
N GLY A 80 -11.77 12.05 16.76
CA GLY A 80 -10.59 12.22 17.62
C GLY A 80 -10.88 12.24 19.13
N GLY A 81 -12.14 12.03 19.54
CA GLY A 81 -12.57 12.19 20.93
C GLY A 81 -12.11 11.12 21.91
N GLY A 82 -11.57 10.00 21.41
CA GLY A 82 -11.14 8.90 22.29
C GLY A 82 -12.28 8.22 23.05
N ARG A 83 -13.55 8.51 22.69
CA ARG A 83 -14.76 7.96 23.32
C ARG A 83 -15.03 6.51 22.90
N ARG A 84 -14.04 5.63 23.12
CA ARG A 84 -14.09 4.21 22.72
C ARG A 84 -15.26 3.45 23.31
N ILE A 85 -15.73 3.84 24.50
CA ILE A 85 -16.90 3.23 25.16
C ILE A 85 -18.17 3.44 24.34
N GLU A 86 -18.30 4.58 23.66
CA GLU A 86 -19.43 4.87 22.75
C GLU A 86 -19.26 4.21 21.38
N GLY A 87 -18.03 3.83 21.04
CA GLY A 87 -17.71 3.21 19.78
C GLY A 87 -16.26 3.43 19.34
N LEU A 88 -15.65 2.41 18.71
CA LEU A 88 -14.25 2.51 18.29
C LEU A 88 -14.03 3.63 17.24
N HIS A 89 -15.04 3.89 16.42
CA HIS A 89 -15.03 4.94 15.40
C HIS A 89 -14.86 6.36 15.98
N PHE A 90 -15.28 6.65 17.21
CA PHE A 90 -15.04 7.95 17.87
C PHE A 90 -13.57 8.16 18.29
N SER A 91 -12.74 7.12 18.14
CA SER A 91 -11.30 7.19 18.35
C SER A 91 -10.51 6.93 17.07
N ALA A 92 -11.16 6.93 15.91
CA ALA A 92 -10.55 6.50 14.66
C ALA A 92 -9.31 7.32 14.29
N SER A 93 -9.36 8.65 14.42
CA SER A 93 -8.22 9.52 14.14
C SER A 93 -7.05 9.28 15.10
N LEU A 94 -7.32 8.90 16.36
CA LEU A 94 -6.28 8.56 17.33
C LEU A 94 -5.64 7.19 17.03
N VAL A 95 -6.43 6.21 16.57
CA VAL A 95 -5.91 4.91 16.13
C VAL A 95 -5.04 5.09 14.90
N TRP A 96 -5.52 5.85 13.92
CA TRP A 96 -4.78 6.17 12.71
C TRP A 96 -3.44 6.85 13.05
N ALA A 97 -3.47 7.99 13.73
CA ALA A 97 -2.26 8.74 14.04
C ALA A 97 -1.26 7.96 14.92
N GLY A 98 -1.74 7.10 15.82
CA GLY A 98 -0.89 6.44 16.81
C GLY A 98 -0.46 5.01 16.48
N ARG A 99 -1.13 4.32 15.55
CA ARG A 99 -0.91 2.88 15.30
C ARG A 99 -0.92 2.50 13.82
N ASP A 100 -1.45 3.34 12.95
CA ASP A 100 -1.55 3.03 11.53
C ASP A 100 -0.27 3.44 10.79
N PRO A 101 0.43 2.49 10.11
CA PRO A 101 1.58 2.83 9.28
C PRO A 101 1.27 3.87 8.19
N HIS A 102 0.01 3.94 7.73
CA HIS A 102 -0.43 4.90 6.72
C HIS A 102 -0.26 6.37 7.14
N ALA A 103 -0.42 6.68 8.43
CA ALA A 103 -0.20 8.03 8.95
C ALA A 103 1.27 8.48 8.81
N ASN A 104 2.21 7.53 8.69
CA ASN A 104 3.64 7.79 8.54
C ASN A 104 4.13 7.56 7.09
N ALA A 105 3.22 7.32 6.14
CA ALA A 105 3.59 6.96 4.78
C ALA A 105 4.41 8.06 4.09
N TRP A 106 4.07 9.34 4.32
CA TRP A 106 4.83 10.48 3.78
C TRP A 106 6.23 10.57 4.41
N ASP A 107 6.35 10.29 5.71
CA ASP A 107 7.65 10.35 6.41
C ASP A 107 8.66 9.35 5.84
N VAL A 108 8.20 8.18 5.37
CA VAL A 108 9.07 7.19 4.72
C VAL A 108 9.81 7.81 3.53
N LEU A 109 9.21 8.77 2.81
CA LEU A 109 9.82 9.44 1.66
C LEU A 109 11.01 10.34 2.03
N ASN A 110 11.18 10.67 3.32
CA ASN A 110 12.32 11.45 3.81
C ASN A 110 13.50 10.59 4.31
N THR A 111 13.36 9.26 4.27
CA THR A 111 14.39 8.33 4.75
C THR A 111 15.62 8.29 3.84
N PRO A 112 16.79 7.85 4.33
CA PRO A 112 17.97 7.63 3.49
C PRO A 112 17.70 6.71 2.30
N ARG A 113 16.89 5.66 2.47
CA ARG A 113 16.50 4.74 1.38
C ARG A 113 15.80 5.50 0.25
N SER A 114 14.81 6.33 0.58
CA SER A 114 14.06 7.11 -0.42
C SER A 114 14.94 8.14 -1.14
N LYS A 115 15.91 8.74 -0.45
CA LYS A 115 16.90 9.62 -1.09
C LYS A 115 17.76 8.87 -2.10
N THR A 116 18.30 7.71 -1.71
CA THR A 116 19.07 6.85 -2.62
C THR A 116 18.23 6.39 -3.81
N MET A 117 16.96 6.01 -3.59
CA MET A 117 16.05 5.66 -4.68
C MET A 117 15.91 6.80 -5.69
N LEU A 118 15.70 8.03 -5.22
CA LEU A 118 15.59 9.22 -6.07
C LEU A 118 16.89 9.51 -6.83
N GLU A 119 18.04 9.37 -6.18
CA GLU A 119 19.35 9.51 -6.84
C GLU A 119 19.52 8.49 -7.98
N LEU A 120 19.14 7.23 -7.76
CA LEU A 120 19.21 6.18 -8.78
C LEU A 120 18.23 6.42 -9.93
N LEU A 121 17.00 6.82 -9.62
CA LEU A 121 15.97 7.12 -10.63
C LEU A 121 16.28 8.37 -11.45
N GLY A 122 16.93 9.36 -10.83
CA GLY A 122 17.27 10.65 -11.41
C GLY A 122 18.71 10.77 -11.94
N ALA A 123 19.51 9.70 -11.85
CA ALA A 123 20.91 9.73 -12.25
C ALA A 123 21.06 10.22 -13.71
N GLY A 124 21.63 11.41 -13.88
CA GLY A 124 21.84 12.05 -15.19
C GLY A 124 20.63 12.81 -15.77
N GLN A 125 19.53 12.97 -15.04
CA GLN A 125 18.34 13.69 -15.49
C GLN A 125 18.25 15.08 -14.84
N ALA A 126 18.36 16.15 -15.64
CA ALA A 126 18.27 17.53 -15.15
C ALA A 126 16.87 17.90 -14.60
N SER A 127 15.83 17.15 -14.97
CA SER A 127 14.44 17.38 -14.56
C SER A 127 13.98 16.48 -13.42
N ALA A 128 14.87 15.73 -12.78
CA ALA A 128 14.50 14.86 -11.67
C ALA A 128 14.03 15.70 -10.46
N PRO A 129 12.97 15.28 -9.74
CA PRO A 129 12.56 15.93 -8.50
C PRO A 129 13.71 15.97 -7.49
N GLN A 130 13.80 17.07 -6.72
CA GLN A 130 14.88 17.23 -5.72
C GLN A 130 14.73 16.28 -4.52
N SER A 131 13.52 15.76 -4.29
CA SER A 131 13.21 14.85 -3.18
C SER A 131 12.00 13.99 -3.50
N ALA A 132 11.88 12.83 -2.84
CA ALA A 132 10.76 11.92 -3.04
C ALA A 132 9.42 12.54 -2.62
N VAL A 133 9.42 13.47 -1.66
CA VAL A 133 8.23 14.22 -1.23
C VAL A 133 7.76 15.26 -2.26
N GLN A 134 8.46 15.39 -3.38
CA GLN A 134 8.09 16.20 -4.54
C GLN A 134 7.94 15.36 -5.80
N ASP A 135 8.08 14.03 -5.71
CA ASP A 135 7.92 13.13 -6.85
C ASP A 135 6.52 12.54 -6.86
N ALA A 136 5.76 12.81 -7.92
CA ALA A 136 4.40 12.30 -8.07
C ALA A 136 4.32 10.77 -7.96
N ARG A 137 5.33 10.05 -8.44
CA ARG A 137 5.37 8.57 -8.38
C ARG A 137 5.33 8.07 -6.94
N CYS A 138 6.01 8.78 -6.04
CA CYS A 138 6.06 8.46 -4.63
C CYS A 138 4.79 8.94 -3.90
N LEU A 139 4.39 10.19 -4.12
CA LEU A 139 3.25 10.80 -3.42
C LEU A 139 1.92 10.13 -3.73
N ASN A 140 1.73 9.57 -4.93
CA ASN A 140 0.47 8.94 -5.30
C ASN A 140 0.09 7.72 -4.42
N CYS A 141 1.06 7.09 -3.74
CA CYS A 141 0.82 6.00 -2.78
C CYS A 141 1.14 6.38 -1.32
N HIS A 142 1.98 7.40 -1.10
CA HIS A 142 2.46 7.78 0.24
C HIS A 142 1.79 9.05 0.81
N ALA A 143 0.86 9.64 0.08
CA ALA A 143 0.06 10.78 0.51
C ALA A 143 -1.40 10.61 0.07
N THR A 144 -2.31 11.33 0.73
CA THR A 144 -3.68 11.48 0.25
C THR A 144 -3.74 12.39 -0.97
N VAL A 145 -4.11 11.83 -2.11
CA VAL A 145 -4.31 12.53 -3.37
C VAL A 145 -5.70 12.25 -3.91
N GLU A 146 -6.38 13.27 -4.42
CA GLU A 146 -7.72 13.12 -5.01
C GLU A 146 -7.64 12.51 -6.41
N GLN A 147 -6.62 12.90 -7.17
CA GLN A 147 -6.35 12.41 -8.52
C GLN A 147 -4.86 12.08 -8.65
N PRO A 148 -4.48 11.15 -9.54
CA PRO A 148 -3.08 10.84 -9.78
C PRO A 148 -2.28 12.09 -10.18
N LEU A 149 -1.22 12.36 -9.43
CA LEU A 149 -0.26 13.43 -9.69
C LEU A 149 0.71 13.01 -10.80
N THR A 150 1.39 13.99 -11.41
CA THR A 150 2.42 13.76 -12.42
C THR A 150 3.62 14.69 -12.21
N GLY A 151 4.81 14.22 -12.59
CA GLY A 151 6.04 15.03 -12.57
C GLY A 151 6.48 15.48 -11.17
N THR A 152 7.03 16.69 -11.12
CA THR A 152 7.43 17.33 -9.86
C THR A 152 6.24 18.05 -9.24
N VAL A 153 5.97 17.76 -7.97
CA VAL A 153 4.82 18.26 -7.21
C VAL A 153 5.29 19.33 -6.23
N PRO A 154 4.62 20.50 -6.17
CA PRO A 154 4.88 21.49 -5.13
C PRO A 154 4.64 20.93 -3.73
N VAL A 155 5.39 21.41 -2.75
CA VAL A 155 5.17 21.02 -1.34
C VAL A 155 3.76 21.44 -0.92
N ASN A 156 2.99 20.49 -0.39
CA ASN A 156 1.62 20.69 0.04
C ASN A 156 1.44 20.10 1.44
N PHE A 157 0.96 20.90 2.38
CA PHE A 157 0.78 20.49 3.78
C PHE A 157 -0.21 19.32 3.91
N LEU A 158 -1.19 19.20 3.00
CA LEU A 158 -2.14 18.08 3.02
C LEU A 158 -1.47 16.72 2.79
N HIS A 159 -0.29 16.68 2.16
CA HIS A 159 0.44 15.43 1.96
C HIS A 159 1.12 14.95 3.24
N HIS A 160 1.36 15.83 4.22
CA HIS A 160 2.07 15.49 5.46
C HIS A 160 1.25 14.57 6.38
N ASP A 161 -0.06 14.47 6.16
CA ASP A 161 -0.90 13.48 6.83
C ASP A 161 -0.54 12.03 6.38
N GLY A 162 0.28 11.86 5.34
CA GLY A 162 0.49 10.54 4.75
C GLY A 162 -0.78 10.05 4.06
N VAL A 163 -1.08 8.75 4.20
CA VAL A 163 -2.33 8.17 3.73
C VAL A 163 -3.39 8.36 4.82
N GLY A 164 -4.11 9.48 4.73
CA GLY A 164 -5.16 9.90 5.66
C GLY A 164 -6.55 9.35 5.37
N CYS A 165 -7.54 9.78 6.15
CA CYS A 165 -8.92 9.27 6.11
C CYS A 165 -9.54 9.32 4.70
N GLU A 166 -9.29 10.40 3.96
CA GLU A 166 -9.86 10.65 2.63
C GLU A 166 -9.27 9.76 1.53
N ALA A 167 -8.13 9.09 1.77
CA ALA A 167 -7.58 8.11 0.84
C ALA A 167 -8.45 6.83 0.76
N CYS A 168 -9.13 6.50 1.87
CA CYS A 168 -10.02 5.34 1.95
C CYS A 168 -11.50 5.72 1.83
N HIS A 169 -11.90 6.83 2.46
CA HIS A 169 -13.30 7.30 2.51
C HIS A 169 -13.68 8.30 1.42
N GLY A 170 -12.72 8.67 0.56
CA GLY A 170 -12.90 9.65 -0.51
C GLY A 170 -12.82 11.11 -0.03
N ALA A 171 -12.71 12.03 -0.98
CA ALA A 171 -12.47 13.44 -0.71
C ALA A 171 -13.68 14.11 -0.03
N ALA A 172 -13.47 14.71 1.14
CA ALA A 172 -14.52 14.94 2.12
C ALA A 172 -15.20 16.29 2.07
N ARG A 173 -14.69 17.27 1.31
CA ARG A 173 -15.26 18.64 1.25
C ARG A 173 -16.78 18.67 1.11
N ASP A 174 -17.32 17.83 0.23
CA ASP A 174 -18.75 17.87 -0.11
C ASP A 174 -19.60 16.91 0.74
N TRP A 175 -18.99 15.99 1.50
CA TRP A 175 -19.73 15.06 2.36
C TRP A 175 -19.51 15.26 3.86
N ILE A 176 -18.45 15.95 4.30
CA ILE A 176 -18.13 16.13 5.73
C ILE A 176 -19.23 16.89 6.49
N GLY A 177 -19.84 17.88 5.86
CA GLY A 177 -20.98 18.63 6.42
C GLY A 177 -22.25 17.78 6.49
N PRO A 178 -22.74 17.22 5.37
CA PRO A 178 -23.90 16.32 5.39
C PRO A 178 -23.71 15.10 6.31
N HIS A 179 -22.49 14.58 6.45
CA HIS A 179 -22.17 13.37 7.22
C HIS A 179 -22.57 13.45 8.70
N VAL A 180 -22.53 14.64 9.30
CA VAL A 180 -22.88 14.82 10.71
C VAL A 180 -24.39 15.02 10.95
N THR A 181 -25.20 15.09 9.89
CA THR A 181 -26.65 15.30 10.03
C THR A 181 -27.39 13.97 10.24
N SER A 182 -28.61 14.06 10.77
CA SER A 182 -29.51 12.90 10.89
C SER A 182 -29.80 12.24 9.54
N ASP A 183 -29.91 13.06 8.49
CA ASP A 183 -30.38 12.67 7.16
C ASP A 183 -29.34 11.82 6.43
N TRP A 184 -28.06 11.91 6.82
CA TRP A 184 -26.98 11.08 6.28
C TRP A 184 -27.30 9.59 6.36
N LYS A 185 -27.93 9.14 7.46
CA LYS A 185 -28.23 7.71 7.66
C LYS A 185 -29.22 7.19 6.62
N SER A 186 -30.19 8.02 6.24
CA SER A 186 -31.22 7.70 5.23
C SER A 186 -30.79 7.99 3.79
N LEU A 187 -29.70 8.73 3.59
CA LEU A 187 -29.26 9.10 2.24
C LEU A 187 -28.86 7.85 1.43
N PRO A 188 -29.36 7.66 0.20
CA PRO A 188 -29.00 6.52 -0.64
C PRO A 188 -27.50 6.45 -0.91
N ALA A 189 -26.96 5.25 -1.07
CA ALA A 189 -25.52 5.03 -1.32
C ALA A 189 -25.03 5.79 -2.58
N THR A 190 -25.84 5.84 -3.64
CA THR A 190 -25.53 6.59 -4.87
C THR A 190 -25.44 8.09 -4.64
N ALA A 191 -26.29 8.65 -3.77
CA ALA A 191 -26.25 10.07 -3.41
C ALA A 191 -25.03 10.39 -2.53
N LYS A 192 -24.65 9.49 -1.61
CA LYS A 192 -23.39 9.62 -0.85
C LYS A 192 -22.18 9.56 -1.78
N ALA A 193 -22.15 8.62 -2.71
CA ALA A 193 -21.09 8.48 -3.70
C ALA A 193 -20.97 9.72 -4.61
N ALA A 194 -22.08 10.35 -4.98
CA ALA A 194 -22.07 11.59 -5.75
C ALA A 194 -21.41 12.77 -5.02
N LEU A 195 -21.40 12.75 -3.68
CA LEU A 195 -20.66 13.69 -2.84
C LEU A 195 -19.17 13.31 -2.68
N GLY A 196 -18.72 12.21 -3.26
CA GLY A 196 -17.34 11.71 -3.17
C GLY A 196 -17.09 10.80 -1.97
N TYR A 197 -18.12 10.40 -1.23
CA TYR A 197 -17.97 9.47 -0.11
C TYR A 197 -17.86 8.02 -0.59
N VAL A 198 -16.86 7.30 -0.08
CA VAL A 198 -16.66 5.88 -0.30
C VAL A 198 -17.10 5.11 0.95
N GLU A 199 -18.15 4.29 0.80
CA GLU A 199 -18.67 3.44 1.87
C GLU A 199 -17.94 2.10 1.92
N LEU A 200 -17.13 1.88 2.96
CA LEU A 200 -16.32 0.66 3.12
C LEU A 200 -16.98 -0.40 4.02
N GLY A 201 -18.09 -0.06 4.68
CA GLY A 201 -18.77 -0.93 5.65
C GLY A 201 -19.73 -1.94 5.02
N SER A 202 -20.12 -1.78 3.76
CA SER A 202 -21.14 -2.64 3.11
C SER A 202 -20.63 -3.53 1.98
N SER A 203 -19.37 -3.40 1.56
CA SER A 203 -18.78 -4.22 0.50
C SER A 203 -17.32 -4.53 0.81
N LEU A 204 -16.99 -5.83 0.93
CA LEU A 204 -15.60 -6.26 1.06
C LEU A 204 -14.82 -6.00 -0.23
N THR A 205 -15.45 -6.15 -1.40
CA THR A 205 -14.83 -5.84 -2.68
C THR A 205 -14.43 -4.36 -2.78
N GLU A 206 -15.31 -3.44 -2.37
CA GLU A 206 -14.96 -2.01 -2.37
C GLU A 206 -13.85 -1.71 -1.37
N ARG A 207 -13.89 -2.33 -0.18
CA ARG A 207 -12.82 -2.20 0.81
C ARG A 207 -11.48 -2.72 0.29
N ALA A 208 -11.47 -3.89 -0.34
CA ALA A 208 -10.29 -4.49 -0.94
C ALA A 208 -9.76 -3.66 -2.12
N ARG A 209 -10.65 -3.08 -2.93
CA ARG A 209 -10.31 -2.20 -4.05
C ARG A 209 -9.51 -0.98 -3.59
N ARG A 210 -9.92 -0.33 -2.49
CA ARG A 210 -9.19 0.83 -1.94
C ARG A 210 -7.76 0.50 -1.56
N CYS A 211 -7.55 -0.63 -0.91
CA CYS A 211 -6.21 -1.10 -0.58
C CYS A 211 -5.39 -1.44 -1.84
N ALA A 212 -6.00 -2.13 -2.81
CA ALA A 212 -5.35 -2.56 -4.04
C ALA A 212 -4.86 -1.40 -4.93
N GLU A 213 -5.49 -0.23 -4.87
CA GLU A 213 -5.06 0.96 -5.61
C GLU A 213 -3.58 1.33 -5.37
N CYS A 214 -3.06 1.10 -4.16
CA CYS A 214 -1.65 1.34 -3.81
C CYS A 214 -0.85 0.04 -3.64
N HIS A 215 -1.49 -1.03 -3.13
CA HIS A 215 -0.81 -2.29 -2.80
C HIS A 215 -0.75 -3.30 -3.95
N VAL A 216 -1.40 -3.02 -5.07
CA VAL A 216 -1.16 -3.70 -6.36
C VAL A 216 -0.70 -2.66 -7.38
N GLY A 217 -1.29 -1.47 -7.31
CA GLY A 217 -0.97 -0.32 -8.14
C GLY A 217 -2.08 -0.01 -9.14
N GLY A 218 -1.85 1.02 -9.93
CA GLY A 218 -2.79 1.51 -10.93
C GLY A 218 -2.25 2.72 -11.67
N VAL A 219 -3.12 3.44 -12.38
CA VAL A 219 -2.73 4.65 -13.11
C VAL A 219 -2.13 5.67 -12.15
N GLY A 220 -0.87 6.05 -12.39
CA GLY A 220 -0.09 6.95 -11.52
C GLY A 220 0.41 6.34 -10.20
N ARG A 221 0.01 5.11 -9.88
CA ARG A 221 0.44 4.31 -8.71
C ARG A 221 1.19 3.07 -9.18
N ASP A 222 1.95 3.21 -10.26
CA ASP A 222 2.67 2.12 -10.91
C ASP A 222 4.05 1.94 -10.25
N VAL A 223 4.23 0.86 -9.49
CA VAL A 223 5.55 0.41 -9.05
C VAL A 223 6.15 -0.44 -10.17
N ASN A 224 6.81 0.25 -11.11
CA ASN A 224 7.46 -0.35 -12.27
C ASN A 224 8.84 -0.93 -11.92
N HIS A 225 9.49 -1.54 -12.92
CA HIS A 225 10.78 -2.18 -12.72
C HIS A 225 11.86 -1.21 -12.25
N ASP A 226 11.87 0.02 -12.75
CA ASP A 226 12.85 1.03 -12.36
C ASP A 226 12.72 1.40 -10.88
N LEU A 227 11.48 1.55 -10.37
CA LEU A 227 11.23 1.78 -8.95
C LEU A 227 11.72 0.60 -8.10
N ILE A 228 11.44 -0.63 -8.53
CA ILE A 228 11.91 -1.85 -7.84
C ILE A 228 13.44 -1.92 -7.84
N ALA A 229 14.07 -1.67 -9.00
CA ALA A 229 15.52 -1.68 -9.16
C ALA A 229 16.21 -0.59 -8.34
N ALA A 230 15.59 0.58 -8.19
CA ALA A 230 16.05 1.64 -7.32
C ALA A 230 15.93 1.30 -5.83
N GLY A 231 15.14 0.27 -5.48
CA GLY A 231 15.01 -0.26 -4.13
C GLY A 231 13.61 -0.16 -3.54
N HIS A 232 12.56 0.08 -4.32
CA HIS A 232 11.18 -0.09 -3.83
C HIS A 232 10.88 -1.59 -3.63
N PRO A 233 10.22 -2.01 -2.53
CA PRO A 233 9.78 -3.40 -2.42
C PRO A 233 8.76 -3.76 -3.52
N ARG A 234 8.69 -5.03 -3.92
CA ARG A 234 7.52 -5.49 -4.70
C ARG A 234 6.24 -5.35 -3.88
N LEU A 235 5.16 -5.09 -4.59
CA LEU A 235 3.83 -4.95 -4.03
C LEU A 235 3.15 -6.33 -3.94
N ASP A 236 3.52 -7.11 -2.93
CA ASP A 236 2.90 -8.41 -2.66
C ASP A 236 1.73 -8.22 -1.68
N TYR A 237 0.50 -8.27 -2.21
CA TYR A 237 -0.71 -7.94 -1.47
C TYR A 237 -1.70 -9.10 -1.33
N GLU A 238 -2.25 -9.24 -0.12
CA GLU A 238 -3.27 -10.22 0.22
C GLU A 238 -4.27 -9.57 1.20
N PHE A 239 -5.47 -9.27 0.73
CA PHE A 239 -6.40 -8.43 1.48
C PHE A 239 -6.81 -9.01 2.84
N SER A 240 -7.05 -10.32 2.96
CA SER A 240 -7.50 -10.91 4.23
C SER A 240 -6.43 -10.77 5.33
N THR A 241 -5.18 -11.03 4.96
CA THR A 241 -4.00 -10.88 5.81
C THR A 241 -3.76 -9.41 6.18
N PHE A 242 -3.78 -8.52 5.20
CA PHE A 242 -3.57 -7.09 5.44
C PHE A 242 -4.71 -6.49 6.26
N HIS A 243 -5.96 -6.87 6.01
CA HIS A 243 -7.13 -6.44 6.78
C HIS A 243 -7.05 -6.91 8.24
N THR A 244 -6.59 -8.15 8.47
CA THR A 244 -6.38 -8.70 9.82
C THR A 244 -5.29 -7.94 10.58
N ASN A 245 -4.20 -7.57 9.91
CA ASN A 245 -3.07 -6.85 10.50
C ASN A 245 -3.34 -5.34 10.64
N TYR A 246 -4.32 -4.81 9.91
CA TYR A 246 -4.64 -3.39 9.90
C TYR A 246 -5.27 -2.95 11.23
N PRO A 247 -4.80 -1.86 11.86
CA PRO A 247 -5.39 -1.35 13.09
C PRO A 247 -6.85 -0.97 12.90
N ARG A 248 -7.73 -1.84 13.39
CA ARG A 248 -9.16 -1.59 13.38
C ARG A 248 -9.47 -0.28 14.09
N HIS A 249 -10.19 0.58 13.38
CA HIS A 249 -10.62 1.89 13.88
C HIS A 249 -12.08 2.20 13.55
N TRP A 250 -12.80 1.23 12.98
CA TRP A 250 -14.25 1.20 12.84
C TRP A 250 -14.85 0.20 13.84
N GLN A 251 -16.15 0.24 14.05
CA GLN A 251 -16.86 -0.75 14.85
C GLN A 251 -17.71 -1.64 13.97
N PRO A 252 -17.94 -2.90 14.37
CA PRO A 252 -19.02 -3.68 13.80
C PRO A 252 -20.33 -2.89 13.92
N ARG A 253 -21.12 -2.83 12.86
CA ARG A 253 -22.48 -2.33 12.88
C ARG A 253 -23.23 -3.14 13.94
N ALA A 254 -23.88 -2.45 14.88
CA ALA A 254 -24.81 -3.11 15.79
C ALA A 254 -25.87 -3.81 14.94
N ASP A 255 -26.23 -5.03 15.31
CA ASP A 255 -27.24 -5.83 14.61
C ASP A 255 -28.56 -5.06 14.59
N THR A 256 -28.77 -4.28 13.53
CA THR A 256 -30.11 -3.87 13.16
C THR A 256 -30.79 -5.11 12.57
N PRO A 257 -32.08 -5.36 12.85
CA PRO A 257 -32.79 -6.56 12.40
C PRO A 257 -32.63 -6.89 10.90
N ASP A 258 -32.33 -5.88 10.08
CA ASP A 258 -32.25 -5.98 8.62
C ASP A 258 -30.81 -5.96 8.05
N LYS A 259 -29.76 -5.84 8.88
CA LYS A 259 -28.35 -5.81 8.42
C LYS A 259 -27.41 -6.46 9.42
N THR A 260 -26.95 -7.66 9.09
CA THR A 260 -25.79 -8.29 9.73
C THR A 260 -24.50 -7.62 9.25
N ASP A 261 -23.56 -7.42 10.18
CA ASP A 261 -22.22 -6.96 9.82
C ASP A 261 -21.48 -8.08 9.05
N LEU A 262 -20.81 -7.70 7.96
CA LEU A 262 -20.01 -8.63 7.14
C LEU A 262 -18.94 -9.34 7.98
N GLU A 263 -18.37 -8.65 8.96
CA GLU A 263 -17.30 -9.17 9.81
C GLU A 263 -17.78 -10.10 10.93
N GLN A 264 -19.09 -10.16 11.16
CA GLN A 264 -19.68 -11.16 12.05
C GLN A 264 -20.00 -12.49 11.31
N SER A 265 -19.86 -12.52 9.99
CA SER A 265 -20.04 -13.74 9.20
C SER A 265 -19.08 -14.84 9.67
N PRO A 266 -19.54 -16.08 9.94
CA PRO A 266 -18.66 -17.21 10.23
C PRO A 266 -17.65 -17.51 9.12
N THR A 267 -17.92 -17.04 7.90
CA THR A 267 -17.09 -17.21 6.71
C THR A 267 -16.35 -15.93 6.31
N PHE A 268 -16.35 -14.90 7.16
CA PHE A 268 -15.77 -13.58 6.88
C PHE A 268 -14.35 -13.64 6.30
N THR A 269 -13.45 -14.44 6.88
CA THR A 269 -12.06 -14.52 6.40
C THR A 269 -11.97 -14.98 4.94
N LEU A 270 -12.87 -15.89 4.52
CA LEU A 270 -12.93 -16.40 3.16
C LEU A 270 -13.64 -15.40 2.23
N ASP A 271 -14.74 -14.79 2.69
CA ASP A 271 -15.44 -13.73 1.96
C ASP A 271 -14.46 -12.57 1.67
N ALA A 272 -13.65 -12.18 2.66
CA ALA A 272 -12.60 -11.19 2.54
C ALA A 272 -11.53 -11.66 1.57
N TRP A 273 -10.95 -12.86 1.74
CA TRP A 273 -9.95 -13.40 0.83
C TRP A 273 -10.43 -13.36 -0.64
N GLN A 274 -11.65 -13.83 -0.93
CA GLN A 274 -12.20 -13.81 -2.28
C GLN A 274 -12.37 -12.39 -2.83
N ALA A 275 -12.98 -11.48 -2.05
CA ALA A 275 -13.11 -10.07 -2.42
C ALA A 275 -11.72 -9.45 -2.71
N GLY A 276 -10.71 -9.82 -1.92
CA GLY A 276 -9.31 -9.50 -2.11
C GLY A 276 -8.76 -9.96 -3.45
N ARG A 277 -8.97 -11.23 -3.81
CA ARG A 277 -8.52 -11.81 -5.09
C ARG A 277 -9.13 -11.06 -6.27
N PHE A 278 -10.43 -10.78 -6.25
CA PHE A 278 -11.08 -10.08 -7.35
C PHE A 278 -10.63 -8.62 -7.45
N ALA A 279 -10.52 -7.91 -6.34
CA ALA A 279 -10.01 -6.53 -6.35
C ALA A 279 -8.54 -6.44 -6.81
N ALA A 280 -7.69 -7.38 -6.38
CA ALA A 280 -6.29 -7.45 -6.81
C ALA A 280 -6.16 -7.78 -8.30
N ALA A 281 -6.98 -8.72 -8.81
CA ALA A 281 -7.05 -9.04 -10.23
C ALA A 281 -7.53 -7.83 -11.05
N GLU A 282 -8.55 -7.11 -10.57
CA GLU A 282 -9.05 -5.89 -11.21
C GLU A 282 -7.94 -4.83 -11.31
N ALA A 283 -7.24 -4.56 -10.21
CA ALA A 283 -6.13 -3.60 -10.18
C ALA A 283 -4.98 -4.02 -11.10
N CYS A 284 -4.56 -5.28 -11.04
CA CYS A 284 -3.51 -5.85 -11.89
C CYS A 284 -3.84 -5.74 -13.38
N LEU A 285 -5.06 -6.12 -13.79
CA LEU A 285 -5.47 -6.07 -15.20
C LEU A 285 -5.58 -4.62 -15.70
N LYS A 286 -6.08 -3.70 -14.87
CA LYS A 286 -6.11 -2.26 -15.21
C LYS A 286 -4.71 -1.67 -15.34
N LEU A 287 -3.79 -2.05 -14.45
CA LEU A 287 -2.40 -1.62 -14.52
C LEU A 287 -1.70 -2.16 -15.77
N LEU A 288 -1.91 -3.43 -16.10
CA LEU A 288 -1.39 -4.03 -17.33
C LEU A 288 -1.93 -3.31 -18.57
N GLU A 289 -3.24 -3.02 -18.61
CA GLU A 289 -3.83 -2.22 -19.68
C GLU A 289 -3.19 -0.83 -19.78
N ASP A 290 -3.01 -0.12 -18.66
CA ASP A 290 -2.37 1.19 -18.61
C ASP A 290 -0.92 1.15 -19.13
N ARG A 291 -0.13 0.13 -18.76
CA ARG A 291 1.22 -0.12 -19.27
C ARG A 291 1.25 -0.34 -20.80
N THR A 292 0.16 -0.81 -21.39
CA THR A 292 0.02 -0.89 -22.86
C THR A 292 -0.21 0.47 -23.53
N THR A 293 -0.37 1.58 -22.82
CA THR A 293 -0.55 2.92 -23.42
C THR A 293 0.70 3.41 -24.15
N ALA A 294 0.53 3.92 -25.38
CA ALA A 294 1.62 4.42 -26.21
C ALA A 294 2.48 5.46 -25.49
N GLY A 295 3.80 5.39 -25.67
CA GLY A 295 4.78 6.26 -24.99
C GLY A 295 5.30 5.71 -23.66
N ARG A 296 4.69 4.66 -23.09
CA ARG A 296 5.26 3.94 -21.93
C ARG A 296 6.27 2.88 -22.37
N PRO A 297 7.28 2.56 -21.54
CA PRO A 297 8.13 1.39 -21.75
C PRO A 297 7.30 0.12 -21.98
N TRP A 298 7.69 -0.71 -22.96
CA TRP A 298 6.98 -1.95 -23.25
C TRP A 298 7.91 -3.04 -23.83
N PRO A 299 7.79 -4.28 -23.36
CA PRO A 299 6.98 -4.67 -22.21
C PRO A 299 7.55 -4.09 -20.91
N GLU A 300 6.67 -3.78 -19.95
CA GLU A 300 7.11 -3.35 -18.62
C GLU A 300 7.69 -4.56 -17.88
N LEU A 301 8.95 -4.46 -17.45
CA LEU A 301 9.68 -5.61 -16.90
C LEU A 301 9.13 -6.08 -15.55
N ALA A 302 8.42 -5.22 -14.82
CA ALA A 302 7.74 -5.60 -13.58
C ALA A 302 6.55 -6.58 -13.80
N GLU A 303 6.11 -6.78 -15.05
CA GLU A 303 5.12 -7.82 -15.40
C GLU A 303 5.71 -9.23 -15.43
N TYR A 304 7.02 -9.40 -15.26
CA TYR A 304 7.66 -10.72 -15.35
C TYR A 304 8.24 -11.17 -14.01
N SER A 305 8.32 -12.49 -13.85
CA SER A 305 8.87 -13.09 -12.64
C SER A 305 10.33 -12.66 -12.47
N CYS A 306 10.60 -11.85 -11.44
CA CYS A 306 11.92 -11.27 -11.19
C CYS A 306 13.01 -12.34 -11.08
N PHE A 307 12.69 -13.51 -10.51
CA PHE A 307 13.60 -14.65 -10.40
C PHE A 307 14.01 -15.26 -11.73
N SER A 308 13.38 -14.88 -12.85
CA SER A 308 13.82 -15.27 -14.19
C SER A 308 15.13 -14.60 -14.60
N CYS A 309 15.44 -13.44 -14.02
CA CYS A 309 16.67 -12.68 -14.29
C CYS A 309 17.54 -12.51 -13.03
N HIS A 310 16.91 -12.34 -11.86
CA HIS A 310 17.56 -12.12 -10.57
C HIS A 310 17.68 -13.43 -9.78
N HIS A 311 18.48 -14.36 -10.28
CA HIS A 311 18.79 -15.62 -9.61
C HIS A 311 20.30 -15.90 -9.62
N ASN A 312 20.75 -16.85 -8.81
CA ASN A 312 22.16 -17.27 -8.84
C ASN A 312 22.49 -17.90 -10.21
N LEU A 313 23.62 -17.53 -10.80
CA LEU A 313 24.12 -18.02 -12.09
C LEU A 313 24.77 -19.41 -12.01
N GLU A 314 24.97 -19.98 -10.82
CA GLU A 314 25.50 -21.33 -10.64
C GLU A 314 24.64 -22.41 -11.35
N ASN A 315 25.32 -23.26 -12.13
CA ASN A 315 24.80 -24.30 -13.05
C ASN A 315 23.83 -25.35 -12.44
N ARG A 316 23.45 -25.24 -11.16
CA ARG A 316 22.64 -26.24 -10.45
C ARG A 316 21.56 -25.65 -9.56
N SER A 317 21.21 -24.37 -9.69
CA SER A 317 20.06 -23.88 -8.94
C SER A 317 18.80 -24.65 -9.37
N TRP A 318 18.00 -25.07 -8.39
CA TRP A 318 16.74 -25.78 -8.62
C TRP A 318 15.81 -24.99 -9.55
N TYR A 319 15.96 -23.66 -9.59
CA TYR A 319 15.20 -22.76 -10.46
C TYR A 319 15.62 -22.88 -11.93
N GLN A 320 16.92 -22.80 -12.25
CA GLN A 320 17.44 -22.98 -13.61
C GLN A 320 17.08 -24.35 -14.20
N GLN A 321 17.02 -25.39 -13.36
CA GLN A 321 16.63 -26.75 -13.78
C GLN A 321 15.16 -26.86 -14.18
N ARG A 322 14.27 -25.99 -13.66
CA ARG A 322 12.82 -26.01 -13.94
C ARG A 322 12.39 -25.09 -15.08
N ARG A 323 13.21 -24.09 -15.45
CA ARG A 323 12.91 -23.13 -16.54
C ARG A 323 14.10 -22.97 -17.47
N SER A 324 14.19 -23.82 -18.49
CA SER A 324 15.34 -23.90 -19.41
C SER A 324 15.17 -23.13 -20.73
N ASN A 325 14.15 -22.28 -20.85
CA ASN A 325 13.78 -21.69 -22.15
C ASN A 325 14.46 -20.34 -22.44
N GLY A 326 15.21 -19.78 -21.47
CA GLY A 326 15.89 -18.48 -21.61
C GLY A 326 14.95 -17.27 -21.73
N ARG A 327 13.68 -17.41 -21.32
CA ARG A 327 12.66 -16.36 -21.40
C ARG A 327 12.05 -16.11 -20.02
N PRO A 328 11.87 -14.83 -19.61
CA PRO A 328 11.17 -14.54 -18.38
C PRO A 328 9.69 -14.90 -18.53
N GLY A 329 9.16 -15.64 -17.56
CA GLY A 329 7.74 -15.99 -17.53
C GLY A 329 6.91 -14.82 -17.02
N TRP A 330 5.69 -14.66 -17.56
CA TRP A 330 4.73 -13.68 -17.04
C TRP A 330 4.48 -13.92 -15.55
N GLU A 331 4.47 -12.84 -14.79
CA GLU A 331 4.19 -12.81 -13.36
C GLU A 331 2.67 -12.88 -13.15
N THR A 332 2.22 -13.76 -12.26
CA THR A 332 0.80 -14.06 -12.11
C THR A 332 0.33 -14.05 -10.65
N TRP A 333 1.08 -13.45 -9.71
CA TRP A 333 0.71 -13.43 -8.28
C TRP A 333 -0.76 -13.02 -8.06
N ASN A 334 -1.16 -11.88 -8.63
CA ASN A 334 -2.52 -11.35 -8.46
C ASN A 334 -3.60 -12.13 -9.24
N LEU A 335 -3.22 -13.08 -10.09
CA LEU A 335 -4.12 -13.84 -10.97
C LEU A 335 -4.09 -15.35 -10.72
N THR A 336 -3.15 -15.85 -9.91
CA THR A 336 -2.85 -17.29 -9.79
C THR A 336 -4.07 -18.13 -9.41
N PRO A 337 -4.83 -17.82 -8.35
CA PRO A 337 -5.98 -18.63 -7.96
C PRO A 337 -7.10 -18.63 -9.01
N LEU A 338 -7.25 -17.52 -9.75
CA LEU A 338 -8.28 -17.35 -10.78
C LEU A 338 -7.90 -18.12 -12.05
N ARG A 339 -6.64 -18.06 -12.46
CA ARG A 339 -6.11 -18.78 -13.63
C ARG A 339 -6.15 -20.29 -13.47
N ASN A 340 -6.06 -20.81 -12.25
CA ASN A 340 -6.03 -22.24 -11.98
C ASN A 340 -7.38 -22.80 -11.50
N SER A 341 -8.45 -21.98 -11.54
CA SER A 341 -9.75 -22.40 -11.02
C SER A 341 -10.48 -23.35 -11.96
N GLN A 342 -11.05 -24.42 -11.39
CA GLN A 342 -11.96 -25.35 -12.07
C GLN A 342 -13.45 -25.03 -11.78
N ASN A 343 -13.73 -23.96 -11.03
CA ASN A 343 -15.10 -23.53 -10.76
C ASN A 343 -15.76 -23.07 -12.08
N THR A 344 -16.91 -23.66 -12.40
CA THR A 344 -17.70 -23.37 -13.61
C THR A 344 -18.07 -21.89 -13.75
N GLU A 345 -18.33 -21.20 -12.65
CA GLU A 345 -18.65 -19.76 -12.63
C GLU A 345 -17.43 -18.91 -13.01
N LEU A 346 -16.22 -19.38 -12.69
CA LEU A 346 -14.97 -18.68 -12.97
C LEU A 346 -14.40 -19.01 -14.35
N LEU A 347 -14.86 -20.07 -15.02
CA LEU A 347 -14.32 -20.51 -16.32
C LEU A 347 -14.22 -19.41 -17.38
N PRO A 348 -15.21 -18.51 -17.58
CA PRO A 348 -15.06 -17.42 -18.54
C PRO A 348 -13.86 -16.51 -18.24
N LEU A 349 -13.66 -16.19 -16.95
CA LEU A 349 -12.51 -15.41 -16.50
C LEU A 349 -11.22 -16.22 -16.66
N THR A 350 -11.19 -17.47 -16.19
CA THR A 350 -10.05 -18.39 -16.32
C THR A 350 -9.55 -18.46 -17.76
N SER A 351 -10.43 -18.77 -18.72
CA SER A 351 -10.07 -18.89 -20.14
C SER A 351 -9.59 -17.57 -20.75
N SER A 352 -10.15 -16.44 -20.32
CA SER A 352 -9.68 -15.12 -20.76
C SER A 352 -8.26 -14.82 -20.25
N ILE A 353 -7.95 -15.18 -19.00
CA ILE A 353 -6.62 -15.01 -18.39
C ILE A 353 -5.62 -15.93 -19.05
N GLU A 354 -6.00 -17.17 -19.40
CA GLU A 354 -5.13 -18.08 -20.16
C GLU A 354 -4.79 -17.52 -21.55
N THR A 355 -5.77 -16.92 -22.22
CA THR A 355 -5.55 -16.23 -23.51
C THR A 355 -4.56 -15.07 -23.35
N LEU A 356 -4.75 -14.25 -22.32
CA LEU A 356 -3.85 -13.15 -21.97
C LEU A 356 -2.44 -13.66 -21.65
N ALA A 357 -2.32 -14.74 -20.88
CA ALA A 357 -1.04 -15.38 -20.58
C ALA A 357 -0.32 -15.85 -21.85
N GLY A 358 -1.07 -16.36 -22.84
CA GLY A 358 -0.52 -16.71 -24.15
C GLY A 358 0.11 -15.53 -24.89
N GLN A 359 -0.43 -14.31 -24.71
CA GLN A 359 0.14 -13.08 -25.26
C GLN A 359 1.36 -12.60 -24.47
N MET A 360 1.26 -12.57 -23.14
CA MET A 360 2.34 -12.05 -22.27
C MET A 360 3.59 -12.93 -22.27
N ASN A 361 3.46 -14.23 -22.53
CA ASN A 361 4.59 -15.16 -22.64
C ASN A 361 5.25 -15.16 -24.03
N GLN A 362 4.81 -14.31 -24.96
CA GLN A 362 5.53 -14.10 -26.22
C GLN A 362 6.86 -13.36 -25.97
N PRO A 363 7.92 -13.59 -26.79
CA PRO A 363 9.19 -12.88 -26.63
C PRO A 363 9.09 -11.35 -26.70
N ALA A 364 8.15 -10.87 -27.51
CA ALA A 364 7.78 -9.47 -27.63
C ALA A 364 6.25 -9.40 -27.68
N PRO A 365 5.56 -9.31 -26.53
CA PRO A 365 4.11 -9.28 -26.49
C PRO A 365 3.60 -8.08 -27.30
N ASP A 366 2.63 -8.31 -28.18
CA ASP A 366 2.02 -7.23 -28.94
C ASP A 366 1.16 -6.38 -28.01
N ARG A 367 1.48 -5.08 -27.96
CA ARG A 367 0.84 -4.09 -27.07
C ARG A 367 -0.69 -4.04 -27.26
N LEU A 368 -1.17 -4.08 -28.50
CA LEU A 368 -2.60 -3.95 -28.80
C LEU A 368 -3.35 -5.25 -28.48
N LEU A 369 -2.74 -6.40 -28.77
CA LEU A 369 -3.31 -7.70 -28.41
C LEU A 369 -3.39 -7.87 -26.89
N VAL A 370 -2.33 -7.52 -26.15
CA VAL A 370 -2.35 -7.57 -24.68
C VAL A 370 -3.41 -6.62 -24.11
N SER A 371 -3.47 -5.38 -24.58
CA SER A 371 -4.49 -4.41 -24.16
C SER A 371 -5.91 -4.96 -24.33
N ARG A 372 -6.19 -5.55 -25.49
CA ARG A 372 -7.49 -6.16 -25.80
C ARG A 372 -7.77 -7.36 -24.90
N SER A 373 -6.80 -8.26 -24.71
CA SER A 373 -6.95 -9.42 -23.85
C SER A 373 -7.18 -9.04 -22.38
N ALA A 374 -6.47 -8.02 -21.88
CA ALA A 374 -6.67 -7.50 -20.52
C ALA A 374 -8.08 -6.93 -20.33
N ARG A 375 -8.60 -6.16 -21.30
CA ARG A 375 -10.00 -5.68 -21.31
C ARG A 375 -11.02 -6.80 -21.34
N THR A 376 -10.77 -7.85 -22.11
CA THR A 376 -11.63 -9.04 -22.12
C THR A 376 -11.66 -9.70 -20.75
N SER A 377 -10.51 -9.86 -20.09
CA SER A 377 -10.44 -10.39 -18.72
C SER A 377 -11.13 -9.50 -17.70
N LEU A 378 -10.98 -8.17 -17.79
CA LEU A 378 -11.72 -7.22 -16.96
C LEU A 378 -13.23 -7.36 -17.14
N THR A 379 -13.68 -7.52 -18.38
CA THR A 379 -15.11 -7.72 -18.68
C THR A 379 -15.63 -9.01 -18.07
N ALA A 380 -14.86 -10.11 -18.15
CA ALA A 380 -15.22 -11.38 -17.54
C ALA A 380 -15.18 -11.36 -16.00
N LEU A 381 -14.35 -10.50 -15.40
CA LEU A 381 -14.25 -10.29 -13.96
C LEU A 381 -15.40 -9.44 -13.39
N GLN A 382 -15.97 -8.54 -14.19
CA GLN A 382 -16.93 -7.54 -13.73
C GLN A 382 -18.15 -8.09 -12.95
N PRO A 383 -18.81 -9.19 -13.36
CA PRO A 383 -19.93 -9.75 -12.61
C PRO A 383 -19.52 -10.20 -11.20
N LEU A 384 -18.33 -10.80 -11.08
CA LEU A 384 -17.78 -11.34 -9.83
C LEU A 384 -17.42 -10.24 -8.81
N LEU A 385 -17.18 -9.01 -9.28
CA LEU A 385 -16.94 -7.85 -8.42
C LEU A 385 -18.24 -7.29 -7.80
N THR A 386 -19.39 -7.58 -8.41
CA THR A 386 -20.70 -7.07 -7.99
C THR A 386 -21.48 -8.06 -7.12
N GLU A 387 -21.20 -9.34 -7.27
CA GLU A 387 -21.82 -10.40 -6.48
C GLU A 387 -21.10 -10.52 -5.13
N ASN A 388 -21.83 -10.27 -4.04
CA ASN A 388 -21.39 -10.73 -2.72
C ASN A 388 -21.65 -12.23 -2.67
N HIS A 389 -20.70 -13.03 -3.15
CA HIS A 389 -20.71 -14.46 -2.90
C HIS A 389 -20.51 -14.68 -1.40
N GLN A 390 -21.59 -15.00 -0.70
CA GLN A 390 -21.52 -15.42 0.69
C GLN A 390 -21.20 -16.91 0.72
N TRP A 391 -20.03 -17.26 1.24
CA TRP A 391 -19.69 -18.66 1.41
C TRP A 391 -20.53 -19.26 2.55
N THR A 392 -21.03 -20.46 2.34
CA THR A 392 -21.59 -21.27 3.43
C THR A 392 -20.47 -22.05 4.12
N THR A 393 -20.62 -22.40 5.39
CA THR A 393 -19.63 -23.24 6.11
C THR A 393 -19.34 -24.54 5.36
N SER A 394 -20.36 -25.18 4.79
CA SER A 394 -20.19 -26.40 3.99
C SER A 394 -19.42 -26.15 2.67
N ALA A 395 -19.60 -24.99 2.04
CA ALA A 395 -18.82 -24.59 0.87
C ALA A 395 -17.34 -24.32 1.24
N VAL A 396 -17.09 -23.76 2.43
CA VAL A 396 -15.74 -23.57 2.96
C VAL A 396 -15.06 -24.92 3.20
N ASP A 397 -15.73 -25.86 3.88
CA ASP A 397 -15.20 -27.20 4.12
C ASP A 397 -14.86 -27.91 2.80
N ALA A 398 -15.73 -27.78 1.79
CA ALA A 398 -15.49 -28.33 0.46
C ALA A 398 -14.28 -27.69 -0.24
N LEU A 399 -14.16 -26.35 -0.20
CA LEU A 399 -13.04 -25.61 -0.78
C LEU A 399 -11.71 -25.98 -0.10
N CYS A 400 -11.67 -26.01 1.24
CA CYS A 400 -10.48 -26.43 1.99
C CYS A 400 -10.08 -27.86 1.65
N LEU A 401 -11.05 -28.79 1.55
CA LEU A 401 -10.78 -30.16 1.14
C LEU A 401 -10.30 -30.25 -0.30
N GLU A 402 -10.83 -29.44 -1.23
CA GLU A 402 -10.37 -29.36 -2.61
C GLU A 402 -8.95 -28.83 -2.69
N GLN A 403 -8.63 -27.73 -2.02
CA GLN A 403 -7.28 -27.16 -2.02
C GLN A 403 -6.27 -28.10 -1.36
N ILE A 404 -6.61 -28.71 -0.21
CA ILE A 404 -5.75 -29.74 0.43
C ILE A 404 -5.56 -30.94 -0.51
N ARG A 405 -6.59 -31.39 -1.23
CA ARG A 405 -6.49 -32.50 -2.19
C ARG A 405 -5.68 -32.11 -3.42
N GLY A 406 -5.83 -30.89 -3.92
CA GLY A 406 -5.04 -30.31 -5.02
C GLY A 406 -3.56 -30.22 -4.65
N ALA A 407 -3.26 -29.66 -3.47
CA ALA A 407 -1.91 -29.57 -2.91
C ALA A 407 -1.31 -30.93 -2.52
N ARG A 408 -2.14 -31.96 -2.25
CA ARG A 408 -1.67 -33.34 -2.01
C ARG A 408 -1.45 -34.12 -3.30
N ARG A 409 -2.32 -33.99 -4.33
CA ARG A 409 -2.14 -34.62 -5.65
C ARG A 409 -0.80 -34.24 -6.29
N THR A 410 -0.28 -33.07 -5.97
CA THR A 410 1.04 -32.59 -6.42
C THR A 410 2.23 -33.24 -5.71
N THR A 411 2.02 -34.04 -4.66
CA THR A 411 3.10 -34.72 -3.92
C THR A 411 3.17 -36.23 -4.16
N THR A 412 2.08 -36.88 -4.57
CA THR A 412 2.00 -38.36 -4.66
C THR A 412 1.85 -38.90 -6.08
N ASP A 413 1.34 -38.13 -7.04
CA ASP A 413 0.81 -38.70 -8.29
C ASP A 413 1.74 -38.50 -9.50
N GLY A 414 2.89 -37.86 -9.32
CA GLY A 414 3.88 -37.64 -10.39
C GLY A 414 3.44 -36.68 -11.51
N THR A 415 2.16 -36.29 -11.57
CA THR A 415 1.69 -35.14 -12.35
C THR A 415 2.27 -33.88 -11.74
N THR A 416 3.29 -33.41 -12.41
CA THR A 416 4.32 -32.56 -11.84
C THR A 416 3.81 -31.11 -11.80
N LEU A 417 3.99 -30.42 -10.66
CA LEU A 417 4.10 -28.95 -10.60
C LEU A 417 5.30 -28.40 -11.38
N ALA A 418 5.83 -29.14 -12.36
CA ALA A 418 7.07 -28.84 -13.07
C ALA A 418 7.05 -27.49 -13.80
N ALA A 419 5.88 -26.87 -13.98
CA ALA A 419 5.73 -25.60 -14.69
C ALA A 419 5.37 -24.39 -13.81
N ALA A 420 5.04 -24.57 -12.52
CA ALA A 420 4.62 -23.46 -11.65
C ALA A 420 5.83 -22.60 -11.23
N SER A 421 5.71 -21.28 -11.38
CA SER A 421 6.65 -20.28 -10.86
C SER A 421 6.68 -20.31 -9.33
N TRP A 422 7.72 -19.70 -8.75
CA TRP A 422 7.79 -19.51 -7.30
C TRP A 422 6.61 -18.68 -6.78
N ASP A 423 6.19 -17.66 -7.53
CA ASP A 423 5.05 -16.80 -7.20
C ASP A 423 3.73 -17.57 -7.23
N GLU A 424 3.51 -18.42 -8.24
CA GLU A 424 2.33 -19.30 -8.31
C GLU A 424 2.31 -20.30 -7.14
N MET A 425 3.48 -20.86 -6.79
CA MET A 425 3.59 -21.78 -5.66
C MET A 425 3.33 -21.07 -4.34
N ALA A 426 3.91 -19.89 -4.12
CA ALA A 426 3.70 -19.12 -2.90
C ALA A 426 2.23 -18.75 -2.70
N GLN A 427 1.53 -18.37 -3.77
CA GLN A 427 0.09 -18.09 -3.75
C GLN A 427 -0.79 -19.31 -3.46
N LEU A 428 -0.33 -20.54 -3.73
CA LEU A 428 -1.07 -21.76 -3.38
C LEU A 428 -0.90 -22.15 -1.91
N TYR A 429 0.13 -21.63 -1.23
CA TYR A 429 0.41 -21.91 0.18
C TYR A 429 -0.14 -20.85 1.14
N LEU A 430 -0.41 -19.64 0.64
CA LEU A 430 -1.04 -18.53 1.36
C LEU A 430 -2.56 -18.61 1.25
#